data_AF-A0A2V9Z1F1-F1
#
_entry.id   AF-A0A2V9Z1F1-F1
#
_cell.length_a   1.000
_cell.length_b   1.000
_cell.length_c   1.000
_cell.angle_alpha   90.00
_cell.angle_beta   90.00
_cell.angle_gamma   90.00
#
_symmetry.space_group_name_H-M   'P 1'
#
loop_
_entity.id
_entity.type
_entity.pdbx_description
1 polymer ?
#
loop_
_entity_poly.entity_id
_entity_poly.type
_entity_poly.pdbx_seq_one_letter_code
_entity_poly.pdbx_strand_id
1 'polypeptide(L)'
;MKRQSKTANNGHAEGFPQRLVTVRKERNLTQQPLADTVRCALTQLKRYESGASQPTLDVIKRLAQALGVSSGYLLFGNGCRRFRCLRSLCYRLC
;
A
#
# COMPACT_ATOMS: atom_id res chain seq x y z
N MET A 1 16.84 14.08 20.41
CA MET A 1 16.96 13.23 19.19
C MET A 1 15.61 13.01 18.53
N LYS A 2 15.32 13.61 17.37
CA LYS A 2 14.28 13.10 16.44
C LYS A 2 14.88 13.07 15.03
N ARG A 3 15.26 11.88 14.58
CA ARG A 3 15.65 11.63 13.18
C ARG A 3 14.40 11.78 12.34
N GLN A 4 14.19 12.95 11.74
CA GLN A 4 13.27 13.11 10.62
C GLN A 4 14.14 13.25 9.38
N SER A 5 14.29 12.13 8.69
CA SER A 5 15.05 12.03 7.45
C SER A 5 14.39 12.92 6.41
N LYS A 6 15.07 14.00 6.04
CA LYS A 6 14.86 14.71 4.78
C LYS A 6 14.86 13.68 3.65
N THR A 7 13.82 13.63 2.83
CA THR A 7 13.95 13.16 1.45
C THR A 7 13.64 14.35 0.57
N ALA A 8 14.71 15.03 0.17
CA ALA A 8 14.66 16.05 -0.87
C ALA A 8 14.48 15.36 -2.22
N ASN A 9 13.59 15.94 -3.03
CA ASN A 9 13.59 16.05 -4.50
C ASN A 9 14.10 14.86 -5.31
N ASN A 10 13.20 14.29 -6.12
CA ASN A 10 13.44 14.09 -7.56
C ASN A 10 12.09 14.04 -8.28
N GLY A 11 11.89 14.96 -9.22
CA GLY A 11 10.81 14.89 -10.18
C GLY A 11 10.96 13.62 -11.02
N HIS A 12 9.81 13.11 -11.48
CA HIS A 12 9.61 11.93 -12.34
C HIS A 12 9.42 10.59 -11.59
N ALA A 13 8.13 10.21 -11.47
CA ALA A 13 7.54 8.97 -10.92
C ALA A 13 7.42 8.88 -9.37
N GLU A 14 6.19 9.05 -8.88
CA GLU A 14 5.83 8.85 -7.47
C GLU A 14 6.38 7.50 -6.94
N GLY A 15 7.05 7.51 -5.79
CA GLY A 15 7.57 6.27 -5.18
C GLY A 15 6.44 5.35 -4.67
N PHE A 16 6.75 4.08 -4.47
CA PHE A 16 5.89 3.11 -3.78
C PHE A 16 5.23 3.68 -2.50
N PRO A 17 5.96 4.35 -1.57
CA PRO A 17 5.35 4.91 -0.36
C PRO A 17 4.30 5.97 -0.65
N GLN A 18 4.56 6.90 -1.59
CA GLN A 18 3.58 7.91 -1.97
C GLN A 18 2.32 7.28 -2.57
N ARG A 19 2.47 6.31 -3.48
CA ARG A 19 1.34 5.60 -4.08
C ARG A 19 0.48 4.88 -3.04
N LEU A 20 1.12 4.23 -2.07
CA LEU A 20 0.43 3.55 -0.97
C LEU A 20 -0.45 4.54 -0.19
N VAL A 21 0.08 5.72 0.14
CA VAL A 21 -0.68 6.77 0.84
C VAL A 21 -1.81 7.32 -0.02
N THR A 22 -1.59 7.54 -1.32
CA THR A 22 -2.62 8.01 -2.26
C THR A 22 -3.79 7.03 -2.32
N VAL A 23 -3.52 5.74 -2.54
CA VAL A 23 -4.58 4.71 -2.59
C VAL A 23 -5.29 4.59 -1.24
N ARG A 24 -4.58 4.72 -0.13
CA ARG A 24 -5.19 4.70 1.21
C ARG A 24 -6.20 5.85 1.39
N LYS A 25 -5.84 7.06 0.93
CA LYS A 25 -6.72 8.23 0.95
C LYS A 25 -7.90 8.08 0.00
N GLU A 26 -7.69 7.58 -1.22
CA GLU A 26 -8.77 7.28 -2.17
C GLU A 26 -9.81 6.32 -1.58
N ARG A 27 -9.38 5.39 -0.71
CA ARG A 27 -10.24 4.40 -0.05
C ARG A 27 -10.76 4.83 1.32
N ASN A 28 -10.44 6.05 1.79
CA ASN A 28 -10.79 6.53 3.14
C ASN A 28 -10.38 5.58 4.27
N LEU A 29 -9.27 4.85 4.11
CA LEU A 29 -8.77 3.91 5.12
C LEU A 29 -7.81 4.60 6.09
N THR A 30 -7.97 4.33 7.38
CA THR A 30 -6.98 4.70 8.40
C THR A 30 -5.87 3.65 8.49
N GLN A 31 -4.75 3.95 9.15
CA GLN A 31 -3.61 3.04 9.25
C GLN A 31 -3.94 1.75 10.00
N GLN A 32 -4.81 1.83 11.01
CA GLN A 32 -5.25 0.70 11.83
C GLN A 32 -5.96 -0.40 11.02
N PRO A 33 -7.10 -0.15 10.37
CA PRO A 33 -7.83 -1.16 9.62
C PRO A 33 -7.00 -1.75 8.47
N LEU A 34 -6.11 -0.95 7.87
CA LEU A 34 -5.19 -1.46 6.84
C LEU A 34 -4.17 -2.45 7.44
N ALA A 35 -3.59 -2.11 8.59
CA ALA A 35 -2.67 -3.00 9.29
C ALA A 35 -3.35 -4.29 9.75
N ASP A 36 -4.58 -4.18 10.26
CA ASP A 36 -5.39 -5.32 10.70
C ASP A 36 -5.71 -6.25 9.52
N THR A 37 -6.11 -5.69 8.37
CA THR A 37 -6.42 -6.46 7.15
C THR A 37 -5.17 -7.17 6.60
N VAL A 38 -4.02 -6.50 6.62
CA VAL A 38 -2.75 -7.04 6.10
C VAL A 38 -2.08 -7.99 7.12
N ARG A 39 -2.58 -8.00 8.37
CA ARG A 39 -1.99 -8.69 9.53
C ARG A 39 -0.54 -8.29 9.76
N CYS A 40 -0.27 -6.99 9.73
CA CYS A 40 1.05 -6.42 10.02
C CYS A 40 0.97 -5.44 11.18
N ALA A 41 2.09 -5.20 11.86
CA ALA A 41 2.11 -4.21 12.92
C ALA A 41 1.97 -2.79 12.33
N LEU A 42 1.23 -1.91 13.00
CA LEU A 42 1.10 -0.48 12.64
C LEU A 42 2.46 0.19 12.39
N THR A 43 3.46 -0.16 13.21
CA THR A 43 4.82 0.35 13.09
C THR A 43 5.49 -0.09 11.78
N GLN A 44 5.23 -1.31 11.32
CA GLN A 44 5.74 -1.79 10.02
C GLN A 44 5.05 -1.08 8.87
N LEU A 45 3.72 -0.91 8.94
CA LEU A 45 2.97 -0.16 7.92
C LEU A 45 3.49 1.28 7.79
N LYS A 46 3.75 1.97 8.91
CA LYS A 46 4.37 3.31 8.92
C LYS A 46 5.76 3.32 8.28
N ARG A 47 6.57 2.27 8.49
CA ARG A 47 7.89 2.15 7.85
C ARG A 47 7.78 1.95 6.34
N TYR A 48 6.75 1.25 5.87
CA TYR A 48 6.47 1.11 4.44
C TYR A 48 6.01 2.43 3.83
N GLU A 49 5.16 3.18 4.53
CA GLU A 49 4.71 4.51 4.10
C GLU A 49 5.82 5.57 4.12
N SER A 50 6.82 5.43 4.98
CA SER A 50 7.98 6.34 5.01
C SER A 50 9.13 5.90 4.10
N GLY A 51 9.02 4.74 3.44
CA GLY A 51 10.11 4.15 2.65
C GLY A 51 11.30 3.64 3.48
N ALA A 52 11.17 3.58 4.81
CA ALA A 52 12.23 3.13 5.71
C ALA A 52 12.46 1.61 5.66
N SER A 53 11.54 0.84 5.08
CA SER A 53 11.69 -0.60 4.90
C SER A 53 11.00 -1.06 3.63
N GLN A 54 11.60 -2.03 2.93
CA GLN A 54 10.98 -2.65 1.76
C GLN A 54 10.05 -3.78 2.24
N PRO A 55 8.76 -3.79 1.86
CA PRO A 55 7.89 -4.93 2.14
C PRO A 55 8.28 -6.14 1.30
N THR A 56 8.10 -7.34 1.86
CA THR A 56 8.24 -8.60 1.12
C THR A 56 7.12 -8.71 0.06
N LEU A 57 7.36 -9.52 -0.98
CA LEU A 57 6.36 -9.80 -2.02
C LEU A 57 5.01 -10.25 -1.45
N ASP A 58 5.00 -11.05 -0.39
CA ASP A 58 3.75 -11.50 0.26
C ASP A 58 2.98 -10.35 0.90
N VAL A 59 3.68 -9.41 1.54
CA VAL A 59 3.07 -8.21 2.13
C VAL A 59 2.52 -7.31 1.03
N ILE A 60 3.24 -7.17 -0.09
CA ILE A 60 2.76 -6.41 -1.25
C ILE A 60 1.48 -7.01 -1.83
N LYS A 61 1.40 -8.34 -1.95
CA LYS A 61 0.18 -9.03 -2.39
C LYS A 61 -0.99 -8.77 -1.45
N ARG A 62 -0.78 -8.87 -0.14
CA ARG A 62 -1.80 -8.59 0.87
C ARG A 62 -2.26 -7.14 0.86
N LEU A 63 -1.32 -6.18 0.72
CA LEU A 63 -1.64 -4.76 0.57
C LEU A 63 -2.47 -4.51 -0.69
N ALA A 64 -2.09 -5.13 -1.81
CA ALA A 64 -2.82 -5.04 -3.07
C ALA A 64 -4.26 -5.57 -2.92
N GLN A 65 -4.43 -6.72 -2.27
CA GLN A 65 -5.73 -7.30 -1.95
C GLN A 65 -6.57 -6.40 -1.03
N ALA A 66 -5.99 -5.92 0.07
CA ALA A 66 -6.67 -5.06 1.04
C ALA A 66 -7.13 -3.73 0.43
N LEU A 67 -6.32 -3.16 -0.47
CA LEU A 67 -6.61 -1.90 -1.15
C LEU A 67 -7.45 -2.10 -2.44
N GLY A 68 -7.67 -3.35 -2.85
CA GLY A 68 -8.40 -3.70 -4.08
C GLY A 68 -7.71 -3.18 -5.34
N VAL A 69 -6.38 -3.22 -5.38
CA VAL A 69 -5.56 -2.79 -6.53
C VAL A 69 -4.61 -3.91 -6.95
N SER A 70 -4.00 -3.79 -8.14
CA SER A 70 -2.95 -4.72 -8.56
C SER A 70 -1.62 -4.42 -7.86
N SER A 71 -0.85 -5.47 -7.53
CA SER A 71 0.51 -5.34 -7.00
C SER A 71 1.42 -4.56 -7.96
N GLY A 72 1.23 -4.72 -9.27
CA GLY A 72 1.97 -3.97 -10.29
C GLY A 72 1.67 -2.48 -10.27
N TYR A 73 0.43 -2.09 -9.93
CA TYR A 73 0.06 -0.68 -9.76
C TYR A 73 0.74 -0.06 -8.52
N LEU A 74 0.74 -0.78 -7.39
CA LEU A 74 1.46 -0.38 -6.17
C LEU A 74 2.96 -0.19 -6.42
N LEU A 75 3.59 -1.15 -7.11
CA LEU A 75 5.04 -1.18 -7.32
C LEU A 75 5.55 -0.25 -8.42
N PHE A 76 4.86 -0.17 -9.55
CA PHE A 76 5.38 0.50 -10.74
C PHE A 76 4.51 1.65 -11.23
N GLY A 77 3.30 1.85 -10.69
CA GLY A 77 2.31 2.81 -11.22
C GLY A 77 1.75 2.44 -12.59
N ASN A 78 2.42 1.55 -13.32
CA ASN A 78 2.06 1.04 -14.63
C ASN A 78 1.31 -0.28 -14.48
N GLY A 79 0.03 -0.20 -14.13
CA GLY A 79 -0.85 -1.36 -14.07
C GLY A 79 -2.27 -0.96 -14.40
N CYS A 80 -2.92 -1.72 -15.27
CA CYS A 80 -4.34 -1.55 -15.55
C CYS A 80 -5.12 -1.60 -14.22
N ARG A 81 -5.80 -0.52 -13.83
CA ARG A 81 -6.55 -0.38 -12.55
C ARG A 81 -7.79 -1.31 -12.46
N ARG A 82 -7.82 -2.41 -13.21
CA ARG A 82 -9.01 -3.23 -13.44
C ARG A 82 -8.65 -4.70 -13.34
N PHE A 83 -8.85 -5.27 -12.15
CA PHE A 83 -9.28 -6.67 -12.07
C PHE A 83 -10.63 -6.71 -12.79
N ARG A 84 -10.63 -7.19 -14.04
CA ARG A 84 -11.84 -7.41 -14.81
C ARG A 84 -12.76 -8.30 -13.97
N CYS A 85 -13.90 -7.74 -13.61
CA CYS A 85 -15.17 -8.40 -13.39
C CYS A 85 -15.13 -9.92 -13.61
N LEU A 86 -15.00 -10.71 -12.53
CA LEU A 86 -15.64 -12.01 -12.43
C LEU A 86 -15.75 -12.46 -10.95
N ARG A 87 -16.99 -12.64 -10.51
CA ARG A 87 -17.47 -13.59 -9.49
C ARG A 87 -17.05 -13.40 -8.02
N SER A 88 -17.92 -12.69 -7.30
CA SER A 88 -18.67 -13.21 -6.14
C SER A 88 -17.98 -13.66 -4.83
N LEU A 89 -16.67 -13.51 -4.60
CA LEU A 89 -16.06 -14.26 -3.48
C LEU A 89 -14.93 -13.61 -2.65
N CYS A 90 -14.90 -12.28 -2.42
CA CYS A 90 -13.79 -11.70 -1.63
C CYS A 90 -14.14 -10.72 -0.50
N TYR A 91 -15.35 -10.81 0.08
CA TYR A 91 -15.65 -10.28 1.42
C TYR A 91 -16.52 -11.29 2.18
N ARG A 92 -15.90 -12.35 2.70
CA ARG A 92 -16.57 -13.25 3.64
C ARG A 92 -15.56 -13.86 4.60
N LEU A 93 -14.92 -13.02 5.43
CA LEU A 93 -14.25 -13.42 6.67
C LEU A 93 -13.91 -12.18 7.51
N CYS A 94 -14.96 -11.59 8.08
CA CYS A 94 -15.15 -11.47 9.51
C CYS A 94 -16.67 -11.46 9.76
#